data_AF-A0A2M7VGD6-F1
#
_entry.id   AF-A0A2M7VGD6-F1
#
_cell.length_a   1.000
_cell.length_b   1.000
_cell.length_c   1.000
_cell.angle_alpha   90.00
_cell.angle_beta   90.00
_cell.angle_gamma   90.00
#
_symmetry.space_group_name_H-M   'P 1'
#
loop_
_entity.id
_entity.type
_entity.pdbx_description
1 polymer ?
#
loop_
_entity_poly.entity_id
_entity_poly.type
_entity_poly.pdbx_seq_one_letter_code
_entity_poly.pdbx_strand_id
1 'polypeptide(L)'
;MNLYLDIDGTIITKQGQEANHLEEFLIYATTNYDCYWLSTHVQGDATDALRYLESVVSEKSMILLKQFKPTSWSNLKTEAIDFTQPFVWLDDCVFTPEKVILKNRGVLDSLIEIDLKNNPDQLLTLIKKI
;
A
#
# COMPACT_ATOMS: atom_id res chain seq x y z
N MET A 1 -4.22 10.38 9.76
CA MET A 1 -3.47 9.11 9.91
C MET A 1 -3.04 8.69 8.53
N ASN A 2 -1.81 8.19 8.39
CA ASN A 2 -1.28 7.87 7.06
C ASN A 2 -1.54 6.41 6.68
N LEU A 3 -1.78 6.16 5.40
CA LEU A 3 -1.79 4.83 4.82
C LEU A 3 -0.73 4.75 3.73
N TYR A 4 0.22 3.83 3.90
CA TYR A 4 1.27 3.53 2.93
C TYR A 4 0.93 2.23 2.21
N LEU A 5 0.88 2.28 0.87
CA LEU A 5 0.38 1.20 0.05
C LEU A 5 1.43 0.73 -0.95
N ASP A 6 1.77 -0.56 -0.89
CA ASP A 6 2.52 -1.25 -1.94
C ASP A 6 1.60 -1.68 -3.11
N ILE A 7 2.18 -2.10 -4.24
CA ILE A 7 1.47 -2.46 -5.46
C ILE A 7 1.41 -3.97 -5.67
N ASP A 8 2.54 -4.60 -5.97
CA ASP A 8 2.61 -5.98 -6.46
C ASP A 8 2.48 -7.00 -5.34
N GLY A 9 1.44 -7.83 -5.37
CA GLY A 9 1.06 -8.71 -4.26
C GLY A 9 0.11 -8.06 -3.26
N THR A 10 -0.12 -6.75 -3.37
CA THR A 10 -0.89 -5.95 -2.42
C THR A 10 -2.24 -5.50 -2.98
N ILE A 11 -2.24 -4.75 -4.10
CA ILE A 11 -3.45 -4.36 -4.84
C ILE A 11 -3.53 -4.98 -6.23
N ILE A 12 -2.40 -5.47 -6.72
CA ILE A 12 -2.30 -6.34 -7.89
C ILE A 12 -1.87 -7.71 -7.39
N THR A 13 -2.53 -8.79 -7.79
CA THR A 13 -2.12 -10.16 -7.46
C THR A 13 -0.76 -10.48 -8.09
N LYS A 14 -0.04 -11.49 -7.59
CA LYS A 14 1.22 -11.95 -8.23
C LYS A 14 1.02 -12.49 -9.65
N GLN A 15 -0.23 -12.69 -10.09
CA GLN A 15 -0.61 -13.06 -11.45
C GLN A 15 -0.91 -11.83 -12.33
N GLY A 16 -0.72 -10.61 -11.81
CA GLY A 16 -0.94 -9.37 -12.55
C GLY A 16 -2.41 -9.04 -12.77
N GLN A 17 -3.29 -9.39 -11.82
CA GLN A 17 -4.73 -9.08 -11.86
C GLN A 17 -5.09 -8.13 -10.72
N GLU A 18 -6.12 -7.29 -10.91
CA GLU A 18 -6.68 -6.48 -9.83
C GLU A 18 -7.09 -7.36 -8.64
N ALA A 19 -6.76 -6.94 -7.41
CA ALA A 19 -7.16 -7.64 -6.20
C ALA A 19 -8.67 -7.54 -5.97
N ASN A 20 -9.26 -8.58 -5.37
CA ASN A 20 -10.68 -8.56 -5.03
C ASN A 20 -10.97 -7.40 -4.06
N HIS A 21 -12.11 -6.73 -4.29
CA HIS A 21 -12.59 -5.62 -3.47
C HIS A 21 -11.68 -4.39 -3.41
N LEU A 22 -10.81 -4.21 -4.43
CA LEU A 22 -9.92 -3.06 -4.48
C LEU A 22 -10.70 -1.73 -4.48
N GLU A 23 -11.75 -1.61 -5.29
CA GLU A 23 -12.56 -0.38 -5.36
C GLU A 23 -13.11 0.01 -3.99
N GLU A 24 -13.75 -0.92 -3.28
CA GLU A 24 -14.34 -0.69 -1.96
C GLU A 24 -13.27 -0.32 -0.92
N PHE A 25 -12.12 -1.01 -0.97
CA PHE A 25 -10.99 -0.70 -0.11
C PHE A 25 -10.43 0.70 -0.37
N LEU A 26 -10.27 1.08 -1.64
CA LEU A 26 -9.74 2.39 -2.00
C LEU A 26 -10.69 3.53 -1.61
N ILE A 27 -12.01 3.35 -1.81
CA ILE A 27 -13.01 4.34 -1.36
C ILE A 27 -12.86 4.57 0.15
N TYR A 28 -12.78 3.48 0.92
CA TYR A 28 -12.58 3.56 2.35
C TYR A 28 -11.24 4.24 2.69
N ALA A 29 -10.15 3.84 2.04
CA ALA A 29 -8.82 4.35 2.31
C ALA A 29 -8.72 5.86 2.06
N THR A 30 -9.15 6.33 0.87
CA THR A 30 -9.08 7.75 0.50
C THR A 30 -10.03 8.62 1.31
N THR A 31 -11.06 8.04 1.94
CA THR A 31 -11.98 8.77 2.82
C THR A 31 -11.41 8.96 4.23
N ASN A 32 -10.59 8.02 4.71
CA ASN A 32 -10.18 7.95 6.12
C ASN A 32 -8.69 8.25 6.37
N TYR A 33 -7.85 8.18 5.34
CA TYR A 33 -6.40 8.36 5.47
C TYR A 33 -5.82 9.33 4.45
N ASP A 34 -4.70 9.94 4.85
CA ASP A 34 -3.76 10.48 3.89
C ASP A 34 -3.00 9.32 3.24
N CYS A 35 -3.26 9.11 1.95
CA CYS A 35 -2.80 7.94 1.22
C CYS A 35 -1.49 8.22 0.47
N TYR A 36 -0.53 7.32 0.62
CA TYR A 36 0.82 7.41 0.06
C TYR A 36 1.20 6.11 -0.64
N TRP A 37 1.87 6.25 -1.78
CA TRP A 37 2.53 5.11 -2.41
C TRP A 37 3.78 4.74 -1.62
N LEU A 38 3.96 3.45 -1.34
CA LEU A 38 5.19 2.92 -0.75
C LEU A 38 5.57 1.60 -1.42
N SER A 39 5.94 1.73 -2.70
CA SER A 39 6.24 0.61 -3.58
C SER A 39 7.57 0.82 -4.31
N THR A 40 8.18 -0.26 -4.78
CA THR A 40 9.37 -0.21 -5.65
C THR A 40 9.13 0.50 -6.97
N HIS A 41 7.88 0.63 -7.40
CA HIS A 41 7.49 1.41 -8.58
C HIS A 41 7.45 2.93 -8.35
N VAL A 42 7.52 3.40 -7.09
CA VAL A 42 7.37 4.82 -6.75
C VAL A 42 8.51 5.30 -5.85
N GLN A 43 9.39 6.11 -6.44
CA GLN A 43 10.50 6.77 -5.77
C GLN A 43 10.56 8.24 -6.20
N GLY A 44 9.67 9.05 -5.62
CA GLY A 44 9.53 10.49 -5.89
C GLY A 44 8.52 10.83 -7.00
N ASP A 45 8.30 9.93 -7.97
CA ASP A 45 7.33 10.07 -9.04
C ASP A 45 6.51 8.79 -9.19
N ALA A 46 5.19 8.93 -9.38
CA ALA A 46 4.25 7.83 -9.54
C ALA A 46 3.81 7.61 -11.01
N THR A 47 4.32 8.40 -11.96
CA THR A 47 3.86 8.39 -13.36
C THR A 47 3.91 7.01 -14.01
N ASP A 48 5.03 6.29 -13.88
CA ASP A 48 5.17 4.97 -14.49
C ASP A 48 4.34 3.91 -13.75
N ALA A 49 4.25 4.00 -12.42
CA ALA A 49 3.37 3.15 -11.61
C ALA A 49 1.90 3.31 -12.01
N LEU A 50 1.43 4.55 -12.17
CA LEU A 50 0.06 4.84 -12.57
C LEU A 50 -0.21 4.35 -14.00
N ARG A 51 0.75 4.49 -14.92
CA ARG A 51 0.63 3.95 -16.28
C ARG A 51 0.53 2.43 -16.30
N TYR A 52 1.32 1.75 -15.45
CA TYR A 52 1.21 0.31 -15.27
C TYR A 52 -0.19 -0.08 -14.78
N LEU A 53 -0.67 0.58 -13.72
CA LEU A 53 -1.96 0.32 -13.12
C LEU A 53 -3.13 0.54 -14.07
N GLU A 54 -3.08 1.57 -14.94
CA GLU A 54 -4.12 1.85 -15.96
C GLU A 54 -4.41 0.65 -16.88
N SER A 55 -3.44 -0.26 -17.06
CA SER A 55 -3.61 -1.46 -17.89
C SER A 55 -4.19 -2.68 -17.16
N VAL A 56 -4.31 -2.61 -15.84
CA VAL A 56 -4.64 -3.76 -14.98
C VAL A 56 -5.86 -3.53 -14.09
N VAL A 57 -6.06 -2.31 -13.59
CA VAL A 57 -7.13 -1.98 -12.65
C VAL A 57 -8.34 -1.38 -13.36
N SER A 58 -9.51 -1.44 -12.71
CA SER A 58 -10.71 -0.78 -13.22
C SER A 58 -10.55 0.75 -13.28
N GLU A 59 -11.29 1.40 -14.18
CA GLU A 59 -11.30 2.88 -14.29
C GLU A 59 -11.66 3.55 -12.95
N LYS A 60 -12.57 2.96 -12.20
CA LYS A 60 -13.00 3.48 -10.89
C LYS A 60 -11.90 3.38 -9.84
N SER A 61 -11.23 2.23 -9.73
CA SER A 61 -10.04 2.08 -8.89
C SER A 61 -8.98 3.11 -9.28
N MET A 62 -8.76 3.29 -10.59
CA MET A 62 -7.75 4.21 -11.10
C MET A 62 -7.99 5.67 -10.68
N ILE A 63 -9.23 6.14 -10.67
CA ILE A 63 -9.58 7.50 -10.20
C ILE A 63 -9.16 7.71 -8.74
N LEU A 64 -9.28 6.68 -7.90
CA LEU A 64 -8.90 6.74 -6.48
C LEU A 64 -7.38 6.64 -6.31
N LEU A 65 -6.72 5.75 -7.06
CA LEU A 65 -5.27 5.56 -7.02
C LEU A 65 -4.50 6.82 -7.43
N LYS A 66 -5.05 7.65 -8.33
CA LYS A 66 -4.46 8.94 -8.71
C LYS A 66 -4.39 9.96 -7.56
N GLN A 67 -5.11 9.73 -6.45
CA GLN A 67 -5.08 10.61 -5.27
C GLN A 67 -3.92 10.31 -4.33
N PHE A 68 -3.27 9.14 -4.47
CA PHE A 68 -2.16 8.73 -3.63
C PHE A 68 -0.92 9.59 -3.91
N LYS A 69 -0.30 10.08 -2.84
CA LYS A 69 0.88 10.94 -2.91
C LYS A 69 2.13 10.07 -3.13
N PRO A 70 3.04 10.43 -4.04
CA PRO A 70 4.30 9.71 -4.18
C PRO A 70 5.16 9.91 -2.92
N THR A 71 5.98 8.90 -2.59
CA THR A 71 7.00 9.02 -1.54
C THR A 71 8.40 8.89 -2.11
N SER A 72 9.38 9.43 -1.40
CA SER A 72 10.80 9.36 -1.77
C SER A 72 11.57 8.57 -0.73
N TRP A 73 12.33 7.59 -1.18
CA TRP A 73 13.21 6.76 -0.36
C TRP A 73 14.33 6.25 -1.27
N SER A 74 15.49 5.89 -0.70
CA SER A 74 16.66 5.47 -1.49
C SER A 74 17.04 4.02 -1.27
N ASN A 75 17.04 3.56 -0.02
CA ASN A 75 17.48 2.21 0.31
C ASN A 75 16.34 1.36 0.90
N LEU A 76 15.69 1.85 1.95
CA LEU A 76 14.56 1.17 2.58
C LEU A 76 13.29 2.01 2.50
N LYS A 77 12.13 1.38 2.24
CA LYS A 77 10.83 2.05 2.19
C LYS A 77 10.52 2.75 3.51
N THR A 78 11.02 2.25 4.64
CA THR A 78 10.85 2.89 5.96
C THR A 78 11.43 4.31 6.03
N GLU A 79 12.31 4.73 5.11
CA GLU A 79 12.80 6.13 5.03
C GLU A 79 11.70 7.12 4.66
N ALA A 80 10.68 6.66 3.93
CA ALA A 80 9.53 7.47 3.51
C ALA A 80 8.40 7.51 4.55
N ILE A 81 8.47 6.70 5.60
CA ILE A 81 7.43 6.63 6.63
C ILE A 81 7.61 7.79 7.61
N ASP A 82 6.54 8.56 7.81
CA ASP A 82 6.47 9.57 8.86
C ASP A 82 6.15 8.91 10.21
N PHE A 83 7.19 8.63 10.97
CA PHE A 83 7.08 8.04 12.31
C PHE A 83 6.57 9.00 13.39
N THR A 84 6.30 10.27 13.07
CA THR A 84 5.80 11.24 14.07
C THR A 84 4.29 11.14 14.28
N GLN A 85 3.59 10.37 13.45
CA GLN A 85 2.15 10.18 13.50
C GLN A 85 1.75 8.72 13.32
N PRO A 86 0.54 8.32 13.77
CA PRO A 86 0.01 6.99 13.50
C PRO A 86 -0.08 6.71 12.00
N PHE A 87 0.26 5.48 11.61
CA PHE A 87 0.18 5.02 10.24
C PHE A 87 -0.18 3.53 10.15
N VAL A 88 -0.62 3.14 8.95
CA VAL A 88 -0.75 1.76 8.49
C VAL A 88 0.11 1.60 7.24
N TRP A 89 0.83 0.49 7.14
CA TRP A 89 1.58 0.10 5.95
C TRP A 89 1.10 -1.27 5.49
N LEU A 90 0.60 -1.33 4.25
CA LEU A 90 0.15 -2.55 3.60
C LEU A 90 1.17 -2.97 2.55
N ASP A 91 1.73 -4.18 2.71
CA ASP A 91 2.78 -4.71 1.85
C ASP A 91 2.80 -6.24 1.96
N ASP A 92 3.01 -6.94 0.85
CA ASP A 92 3.04 -8.41 0.84
C ASP A 92 4.42 -8.97 1.23
N CYS A 93 5.49 -8.17 1.08
CA CYS A 93 6.86 -8.62 1.18
C CYS A 93 7.80 -7.53 1.72
N VAL A 94 7.72 -7.28 3.03
CA VAL A 94 8.62 -6.35 3.72
C VAL A 94 9.96 -6.99 4.06
N PHE A 95 11.06 -6.27 3.83
CA PHE A 95 12.40 -6.78 4.11
C PHE A 95 12.70 -6.88 5.61
N THR A 96 13.55 -7.83 6.00
CA THR A 96 13.93 -8.02 7.40
C THR A 96 14.48 -6.75 8.07
N PRO A 97 15.36 -5.96 7.44
CA PRO A 97 15.84 -4.70 8.04
C PRO A 97 14.70 -3.70 8.33
N GLU A 98 13.68 -3.64 7.48
CA GLU A 98 12.51 -2.77 7.66
C GLU A 98 11.68 -3.22 8.85
N LYS A 99 11.41 -4.53 8.98
CA LYS A 99 10.75 -5.09 10.17
C LYS A 99 11.52 -4.80 11.45
N VAL A 100 12.86 -4.87 11.41
CA VAL A 100 13.72 -4.50 12.55
C VAL A 100 13.58 -3.02 12.90
N ILE A 101 13.53 -2.14 11.91
CA ILE A 101 13.32 -0.69 12.09
C ILE A 101 11.97 -0.42 12.78
N LEU A 102 10.89 -1.06 12.32
CA LEU A 102 9.56 -0.93 12.91
C LEU A 102 9.53 -1.47 14.35
N LYS A 103 10.12 -2.65 14.58
CA LYS A 103 10.21 -3.27 15.90
C LYS A 103 10.99 -2.41 16.90
N ASN A 104 12.12 -1.87 16.50
CA ASN A 104 12.94 -1.01 17.35
C ASN A 104 12.24 0.31 17.72
N ARG A 105 11.28 0.75 16.90
CA ARG A 105 10.42 1.91 17.15
C ARG A 105 9.13 1.56 17.90
N GLY A 106 8.86 0.28 18.16
CA GLY A 106 7.62 -0.17 18.81
C GLY A 106 6.36 -0.03 17.96
N VAL A 107 6.50 0.03 16.63
CA VAL A 107 5.39 0.24 15.68
C VAL A 107 5.28 -0.89 14.66
N LEU A 108 5.72 -2.10 15.03
CA LEU A 108 5.61 -3.27 14.13
C LEU A 108 4.15 -3.57 13.77
N ASP A 109 3.21 -3.33 14.68
CA ASP A 109 1.78 -3.57 14.47
C ASP A 109 1.14 -2.61 13.44
N SER A 110 1.83 -1.54 13.06
CA SER A 110 1.42 -0.68 11.93
C SER A 110 1.65 -1.33 10.57
N LEU A 111 2.51 -2.36 10.49
CA LEU A 111 2.66 -3.16 9.28
C LEU A 111 1.61 -4.27 9.26
N ILE A 112 0.85 -4.32 8.17
CA ILE A 112 -0.10 -5.40 7.91
C ILE A 112 0.36 -6.11 6.64
N GLU A 113 0.80 -7.36 6.82
CA GLU A 113 1.25 -8.18 5.71
C GLU A 113 0.08 -8.66 4.86
N ILE A 114 0.17 -8.43 3.55
CA ILE A 114 -0.85 -8.84 2.59
C ILE A 114 -0.50 -10.22 2.01
N ASP A 115 -1.48 -11.11 1.99
CA ASP A 115 -1.39 -12.45 1.44
C ASP A 115 -2.68 -12.76 0.65
N LEU A 116 -2.79 -12.13 -0.53
CA LEU A 116 -3.92 -12.36 -1.45
C LEU A 116 -3.98 -13.80 -1.97
N LYS A 117 -2.89 -14.57 -1.84
CA LYS A 117 -2.86 -15.97 -2.28
C LYS A 117 -3.69 -16.85 -1.34
N ASN A 118 -3.48 -16.71 -0.03
CA ASN A 118 -4.19 -17.50 0.96
C ASN A 118 -5.47 -16.81 1.44
N ASN A 119 -5.59 -15.49 1.25
CA ASN A 119 -6.76 -14.69 1.59
C ASN A 119 -7.13 -13.72 0.45
N PRO A 120 -7.78 -14.19 -0.63
CA PRO A 120 -8.09 -13.37 -1.80
C PRO A 120 -8.92 -12.12 -1.50
N ASP A 121 -9.78 -12.17 -0.47
CA ASP A 121 -10.67 -11.06 -0.07
C ASP A 121 -10.11 -10.26 1.12
N GLN A 122 -8.79 -10.31 1.35
CA GLN A 122 -8.15 -9.66 2.50
C GLN A 122 -8.46 -8.15 2.55
N LEU A 123 -8.48 -7.46 1.40
CA LEU A 123 -8.77 -6.03 1.33
C LEU A 123 -10.15 -5.68 1.93
N LEU A 124 -11.16 -6.51 1.67
CA LEU A 124 -12.50 -6.35 2.27
C LEU A 124 -12.47 -6.53 3.79
N THR A 125 -11.63 -7.45 4.28
CA THR A 125 -11.47 -7.69 5.73
C THR A 125 -10.80 -6.50 6.41
N LEU A 126 -9.87 -5.81 5.74
CA LEU A 126 -9.16 -4.65 6.29
C LEU A 126 -10.10 -3.48 6.57
N ILE A 127 -11.08 -3.21 5.71
CA ILE A 127 -12.07 -2.12 5.89
C ILE A 127 -12.73 -2.15 7.29
N LYS A 128 -12.85 -3.33 7.90
CA LYS A 128 -13.47 -3.51 9.23
C LYS A 128 -12.50 -3.44 10.40
N LYS A 129 -11.19 -3.38 10.15
CA LYS A 129 -10.13 -3.61 11.15
C LYS A 129 -9.17 -2.44 11.31
N ILE A 130 -8.91 -1.69 10.26
CA ILE A 130 -7.92 -0.60 10.26
C ILE A 130 -8.55 0.76 10.49
#